data_AF-A0A6C0E404-F1
#
_entry.id   AF-A0A6C0E404-F1
#
_cell.length_a   1.000
_cell.length_b   1.000
_cell.length_c   1.000
_cell.angle_alpha   90.00
_cell.angle_beta   90.00
_cell.angle_gamma   90.00
#
_symmetry.space_group_name_H-M   'P 1'
#
loop_
_entity.id
_entity.type
_entity.pdbx_description
1 polymer ?
#
loop_
_entity_poly.entity_id
_entity_poly.type
_entity_poly.pdbx_seq_one_letter_code
_entity_poly.pdbx_strand_id
1 'polypeptide(L)'
;MYNLYFKYLMMINYQKRKNTELFRDLNDKLFLSKQQNYVPIYQRFFTLNESNYNGVNLNNQQFIYGIIKPTDDQYCYKCKIKNIDDQTSKVADAFVKIAPLLDPFKYLIGKYDIKNKDLFSLPSVLSRADEVHEKILDVNNVAYVDGFFVYLNSMLLHKYNFIHSVDYYGSFLGIKHDFKINVADDIDFLKKSDFFKKNKGLLFTIDDYETTPETNVKPPITILHNTSSVSILSVDTITDELFDDMFKDSSKPVDIDIDTNAGNKLEDVILDFSDMAKISSLKSDSSCSSRSSHTNENESVEEDDSDYESGSDDGHDSVSTSTSVCAEDCINAIIPEFPVQVIFMEKCENTLDDLILSDSLSNDEYISAFMQIIMILLTYQKIFAFTHNDLHTNNVMYNKTKQEFIFYKYANKIYRVPTYGKIYKIIDFGRSIYKVKGRVFCSDSFKPGGDAATQYNTEPYFDDNKPRLEPNYSFDLCRLACSIYDYIIDDMDDANSFKSIILEMCKDDNGINLLYKSNGVERYPDFKLYKMIARFVHNHTPQKQLERAEFKQYEFSGKIKGIIIDIDSYEVFA
;
A
#
# COMPACT_ATOMS: atom_id res chain seq x y z
N MET A 1 -16.50 9.02 42.51
CA MET A 1 -15.77 10.02 41.67
C MET A 1 -14.66 9.39 40.80
N TYR A 2 -14.65 8.06 40.59
CA TYR A 2 -13.64 7.35 39.79
C TYR A 2 -14.14 6.89 38.39
N ASN A 3 -15.40 7.16 38.04
CA ASN A 3 -16.03 6.67 36.80
C ASN A 3 -16.16 7.71 35.68
N LEU A 4 -15.68 8.94 35.87
CA LEU A 4 -15.69 9.98 34.82
C LEU A 4 -14.37 10.10 34.03
N TYR A 5 -13.26 9.55 34.54
CA TYR A 5 -11.96 9.60 33.84
C TYR A 5 -11.82 8.58 32.71
N PHE A 6 -12.65 7.53 32.67
CA PHE A 6 -12.60 6.51 31.62
C PHE A 6 -13.26 6.93 30.31
N LYS A 7 -13.97 8.06 30.27
CA LYS A 7 -14.65 8.54 29.05
C LYS A 7 -13.69 9.19 28.04
N TYR A 8 -12.42 9.38 28.42
CA TYR A 8 -11.50 10.25 27.69
C TYR A 8 -10.40 9.53 26.92
N LEU A 9 -9.98 8.30 27.26
CA LEU A 9 -8.90 7.62 26.53
C LEU A 9 -9.41 6.83 25.31
N MET A 10 -8.67 6.82 24.20
CA MET A 10 -8.91 5.82 23.15
C MET A 10 -8.73 4.42 23.75
N MET A 11 -9.81 3.65 23.85
CA MET A 11 -9.75 2.33 24.47
C MET A 11 -9.99 1.24 23.44
N ILE A 12 -8.91 0.55 23.10
CA ILE A 12 -8.97 -0.73 22.39
C ILE A 12 -9.57 -1.76 23.35
N ASN A 13 -10.73 -2.28 22.98
CA ASN A 13 -11.48 -3.28 23.73
C ASN A 13 -12.07 -4.32 22.74
N TYR A 14 -12.62 -5.39 23.28
CA TYR A 14 -13.32 -6.39 22.49
C TYR A 14 -14.84 -6.30 22.66
N GLN A 15 -15.54 -6.82 21.67
CA GLN A 15 -16.96 -7.09 21.71
C GLN A 15 -17.21 -8.53 21.29
N LYS A 16 -18.21 -9.17 21.92
CA LYS A 16 -18.61 -10.52 21.57
C LYS A 16 -19.72 -10.50 20.55
N ARG A 17 -19.49 -11.13 19.39
CA ARG A 17 -20.48 -11.18 18.31
C ARG A 17 -20.54 -12.59 17.74
N LYS A 18 -21.76 -13.07 17.52
CA LYS A 18 -22.02 -14.31 16.77
C LYS A 18 -22.34 -13.92 15.35
N ASN A 19 -21.34 -13.94 14.47
CA ASN A 19 -21.47 -13.51 13.08
C ASN A 19 -22.02 -14.63 12.17
N THR A 20 -22.93 -15.48 12.67
CA THR A 20 -23.42 -16.65 11.93
C THR A 20 -24.13 -16.26 10.63
N GLU A 21 -25.03 -15.28 10.66
CA GLU A 21 -25.74 -14.80 9.46
C GLU A 21 -24.78 -14.07 8.51
N LEU A 22 -23.90 -13.23 9.05
CA LEU A 22 -22.89 -12.53 8.25
C LEU A 22 -21.93 -13.52 7.57
N PHE A 23 -21.50 -14.59 8.25
CA PHE A 23 -20.59 -15.58 7.67
C PHE A 23 -21.27 -16.39 6.56
N ARG A 24 -22.57 -16.65 6.68
CA ARG A 24 -23.35 -17.20 5.56
C ARG A 24 -23.36 -16.23 4.37
N ASP A 25 -23.60 -14.94 4.61
CA ASP A 25 -23.54 -13.92 3.55
C ASP A 25 -22.14 -13.82 2.91
N LEU A 26 -21.05 -13.91 3.69
CA LEU A 26 -19.67 -13.91 3.19
C LEU A 26 -19.40 -15.13 2.32
N ASN A 27 -19.92 -16.29 2.70
CA ASN A 27 -19.82 -17.51 1.90
C ASN A 27 -20.54 -17.36 0.56
N ASP A 28 -21.81 -16.95 0.62
CA ASP A 28 -22.68 -16.98 -0.55
C ASP A 28 -22.38 -15.84 -1.54
N LYS A 29 -21.88 -14.69 -1.06
CA LYS A 29 -21.73 -13.46 -1.87
C LYS A 29 -20.29 -13.07 -2.16
N LEU A 30 -19.36 -13.45 -1.28
CA LEU A 30 -17.92 -13.18 -1.47
C LEU A 30 -17.14 -14.46 -1.81
N PHE A 31 -17.78 -15.63 -1.82
CA PHE A 31 -17.11 -16.92 -2.00
C PHE A 31 -15.95 -17.10 -1.01
N LEU A 32 -16.19 -16.72 0.24
CA LEU A 32 -15.24 -16.90 1.34
C LEU A 32 -15.66 -18.12 2.15
N SER A 33 -14.78 -19.06 2.47
CA SER A 33 -15.08 -20.20 3.35
C SER A 33 -14.23 -20.20 4.62
N LYS A 34 -14.52 -21.11 5.56
CA LYS A 34 -13.80 -21.25 6.84
C LYS A 34 -13.62 -19.93 7.61
N GLN A 35 -14.67 -19.09 7.66
CA GLN A 35 -14.56 -17.77 8.24
C GLN A 35 -14.33 -17.81 9.76
N GLN A 36 -13.53 -16.87 10.25
CA GLN A 36 -13.31 -16.69 11.68
C GLN A 36 -13.17 -15.20 12.05
N ASN A 37 -13.58 -14.90 13.29
CA ASN A 37 -13.40 -13.59 13.90
C ASN A 37 -11.98 -13.36 14.37
N TYR A 38 -11.27 -14.43 14.72
CA TYR A 38 -9.94 -14.32 15.29
C TYR A 38 -8.92 -13.88 14.25
N VAL A 39 -8.20 -12.80 14.60
CA VAL A 39 -7.04 -12.30 13.89
C VAL A 39 -5.85 -12.33 14.86
N PRO A 40 -4.70 -12.92 14.52
CA PRO A 40 -3.54 -13.07 15.42
C PRO A 40 -3.11 -11.80 16.15
N ILE A 41 -3.19 -10.63 15.50
CA ILE A 41 -2.84 -9.34 16.11
C ILE A 41 -3.61 -9.04 17.41
N TYR A 42 -4.78 -9.65 17.62
CA TYR A 42 -5.57 -9.53 18.84
C TYR A 42 -4.85 -10.03 20.09
N GLN A 43 -3.90 -10.96 19.96
CA GLN A 43 -3.06 -11.43 21.07
C GLN A 43 -2.23 -10.31 21.71
N ARG A 44 -1.99 -9.22 20.98
CA ARG A 44 -1.35 -8.03 21.56
C ARG A 44 -2.24 -7.37 22.61
N PHE A 45 -3.56 -7.42 22.46
CA PHE A 45 -4.47 -6.62 23.28
C PHE A 45 -5.29 -7.43 24.28
N PHE A 46 -5.57 -8.69 23.95
CA PHE A 46 -6.52 -9.52 24.70
C PHE A 46 -5.90 -10.84 25.12
N THR A 47 -6.24 -11.28 26.33
CA THR A 47 -5.95 -12.65 26.78
C THR A 47 -7.05 -13.58 26.25
N LEU A 48 -6.71 -14.38 25.25
CA LEU A 48 -7.63 -15.29 24.55
C LEU A 48 -7.34 -16.74 24.92
N ASN A 49 -8.36 -17.59 24.84
CA ASN A 49 -8.27 -19.04 25.05
C ASN A 49 -9.12 -19.79 24.02
N GLU A 50 -9.00 -21.11 23.97
CA GLU A 50 -9.68 -21.97 22.99
C GLU A 50 -11.21 -21.77 22.96
N SER A 51 -11.82 -21.42 24.09
CA SER A 51 -13.27 -21.25 24.19
C SER A 51 -13.79 -19.89 23.73
N ASN A 52 -12.92 -18.86 23.66
CA ASN A 52 -13.36 -17.48 23.44
C ASN A 52 -12.73 -16.77 22.23
N TYR A 53 -11.61 -17.28 21.70
CA TYR A 53 -10.80 -16.57 20.71
C TYR A 53 -11.61 -16.18 19.46
N ASN A 54 -12.48 -17.09 18.99
CA ASN A 54 -13.30 -16.87 17.80
C ASN A 54 -14.62 -16.14 18.09
N GLY A 55 -14.86 -15.71 19.32
CA GLY A 55 -16.04 -14.93 19.70
C GLY A 55 -15.78 -13.44 19.80
N VAL A 56 -14.55 -12.98 19.53
CA VAL A 56 -14.06 -11.63 19.80
C VAL A 56 -13.87 -10.84 18.51
N ASN A 57 -14.44 -9.64 18.47
CA ASN A 57 -14.14 -8.61 17.48
C ASN A 57 -13.68 -7.33 18.20
N LEU A 58 -13.00 -6.43 17.48
CA LEU A 58 -12.66 -5.09 17.99
C LEU A 58 -13.93 -4.27 18.30
N ASN A 59 -13.83 -3.31 19.22
CA ASN A 59 -14.93 -2.42 19.57
C ASN A 59 -15.05 -1.23 18.59
N ASN A 60 -15.67 -1.45 17.43
CA ASN A 60 -16.02 -0.39 16.50
C ASN A 60 -17.46 0.14 16.73
N GLN A 61 -17.68 1.43 16.49
CA GLN A 61 -18.99 2.07 16.70
C GLN A 61 -20.00 1.64 15.64
N GLN A 62 -19.59 1.64 14.37
CA GLN A 62 -20.38 1.13 13.26
C GLN A 62 -19.86 -0.23 12.83
N PHE A 63 -20.74 -1.23 12.71
CA PHE A 63 -20.33 -2.58 12.36
C PHE A 63 -21.22 -3.21 11.29
N ILE A 64 -20.64 -4.05 10.45
CA ILE A 64 -21.38 -4.86 9.48
C ILE A 64 -22.05 -6.05 10.17
N TYR A 65 -23.30 -6.34 9.79
CA TYR A 65 -24.02 -7.53 10.25
C TYR A 65 -24.69 -8.34 9.14
N GLY A 66 -24.62 -7.86 7.89
CA GLY A 66 -25.08 -8.60 6.73
C GLY A 66 -24.70 -7.91 5.43
N ILE A 67 -24.71 -8.67 4.34
CA ILE A 67 -24.42 -8.19 2.98
C ILE A 67 -25.71 -8.36 2.18
N ILE A 68 -26.09 -7.38 1.37
CA ILE A 68 -27.29 -7.44 0.54
C ILE A 68 -26.94 -8.00 -0.83
N LYS A 69 -26.08 -7.28 -1.57
CA LYS A 69 -25.64 -7.64 -2.93
C LYS A 69 -24.32 -6.92 -3.27
N PRO A 70 -23.53 -7.41 -4.24
CA PRO A 70 -22.47 -6.60 -4.85
C PRO A 70 -23.06 -5.33 -5.50
N THR A 71 -22.25 -4.28 -5.57
CA THR A 71 -22.53 -3.08 -6.37
C THR A 71 -21.90 -3.24 -7.76
N ASP A 72 -22.05 -2.21 -8.60
CA ASP A 72 -21.41 -2.18 -9.92
C ASP A 72 -19.89 -1.99 -9.79
N ASP A 73 -19.45 -1.28 -8.75
CA ASP A 73 -18.02 -1.09 -8.51
C ASP A 73 -17.34 -2.34 -7.94
N GLN A 74 -16.13 -2.59 -8.41
CA GLN A 74 -15.34 -3.74 -7.98
C GLN A 74 -15.09 -3.71 -6.47
N TYR A 75 -15.20 -4.88 -5.83
CA TYR A 75 -15.01 -5.05 -4.38
C TYR A 75 -15.93 -4.21 -3.49
N CYS A 76 -16.95 -3.56 -4.04
CA CYS A 76 -17.94 -2.82 -3.29
C CYS A 76 -19.23 -3.64 -3.14
N TYR A 77 -19.82 -3.54 -1.95
CA TYR A 77 -21.00 -4.30 -1.59
C TYR A 77 -21.99 -3.42 -0.83
N LYS A 78 -23.27 -3.59 -1.14
CA LYS A 78 -24.35 -2.96 -0.38
C LYS A 78 -24.54 -3.72 0.92
N CYS A 79 -24.20 -3.11 2.04
CA CYS A 79 -24.12 -3.77 3.35
C CYS A 79 -25.14 -3.22 4.34
N LYS A 80 -25.52 -4.08 5.31
CA LYS A 80 -26.27 -3.68 6.48
C LYS A 80 -25.31 -3.36 7.61
N ILE A 81 -25.30 -2.10 8.02
CA ILE A 81 -24.39 -1.56 9.04
C ILE A 81 -25.24 -1.12 10.23
N LYS A 82 -24.77 -1.39 11.43
CA LYS A 82 -25.47 -1.04 12.67
C LYS A 82 -24.56 -0.24 13.57
N ASN A 83 -25.10 0.81 14.18
CA ASN A 83 -24.41 1.59 15.21
C ASN A 83 -24.64 0.93 16.57
N ILE A 84 -23.57 0.81 17.37
CA ILE A 84 -23.65 0.16 18.67
C ILE A 84 -24.37 0.99 19.74
N ASP A 85 -24.29 2.32 19.68
CA ASP A 85 -24.77 3.18 20.77
C ASP A 85 -26.29 3.32 20.75
N ASP A 86 -26.87 3.56 19.57
CA ASP A 86 -28.30 3.78 19.38
C ASP A 86 -29.02 2.58 18.74
N GLN A 87 -28.28 1.52 18.38
CA GLN A 87 -28.78 0.32 17.71
C GLN A 87 -29.47 0.61 16.36
N THR A 88 -29.25 1.78 15.77
CA THR A 88 -29.79 2.14 14.45
C THR A 88 -29.09 1.34 13.37
N SER A 89 -29.89 0.85 12.42
CA SER A 89 -29.40 0.16 11.23
C SER A 89 -29.48 1.08 10.03
N LYS A 90 -28.41 1.14 9.24
CA LYS A 90 -28.39 1.77 7.92
C LYS A 90 -27.98 0.76 6.85
N VAL A 91 -28.41 1.01 5.64
CA VAL A 91 -27.89 0.35 4.45
C VAL A 91 -26.95 1.33 3.76
N ALA A 92 -25.71 0.93 3.55
CA ALA A 92 -24.71 1.74 2.88
C ALA A 92 -23.79 0.86 2.05
N ASP A 93 -23.16 1.45 1.04
CA ASP A 93 -22.16 0.77 0.25
C ASP A 93 -20.84 0.76 1.05
N ALA A 94 -20.19 -0.39 1.09
CA ALA A 94 -18.94 -0.62 1.80
C ALA A 94 -17.92 -1.19 0.82
N PHE A 95 -16.70 -0.68 0.90
CA PHE A 95 -15.56 -1.25 0.21
C PHE A 95 -15.04 -2.45 1.01
N VAL A 96 -14.72 -3.54 0.32
CA VAL A 96 -14.19 -4.76 0.93
C VAL A 96 -12.79 -5.01 0.43
N LYS A 97 -11.79 -4.62 1.23
CA LYS A 97 -10.40 -4.94 0.95
C LYS A 97 -10.17 -6.43 1.19
N ILE A 98 -9.68 -7.13 0.18
CA ILE A 98 -9.26 -8.54 0.25
C ILE A 98 -7.74 -8.57 0.40
N ALA A 99 -7.25 -8.68 1.64
CA ALA A 99 -5.83 -8.67 1.94
C ALA A 99 -5.27 -10.11 2.06
N PRO A 100 -4.35 -10.54 1.20
CA PRO A 100 -3.81 -11.90 1.25
C PRO A 100 -2.92 -12.12 2.48
N LEU A 101 -3.01 -13.30 3.12
CA LEU A 101 -2.20 -13.63 4.30
C LEU A 101 -0.82 -14.19 3.92
N LEU A 102 -0.69 -14.73 2.72
CA LEU A 102 0.56 -15.15 2.09
C LEU A 102 0.81 -14.29 0.86
N ASP A 103 2.06 -14.17 0.43
CA ASP A 103 2.38 -13.45 -0.81
C ASP A 103 1.96 -14.28 -2.04
N PRO A 104 0.98 -13.84 -2.85
CA PRO A 104 0.51 -14.59 -4.00
C PRO A 104 1.55 -14.71 -5.12
N PHE A 105 2.44 -13.74 -5.31
CA PHE A 105 3.50 -13.82 -6.32
C PHE A 105 4.52 -14.89 -5.98
N LYS A 106 4.89 -15.01 -4.69
CA LYS A 106 5.71 -16.13 -4.19
C LYS A 106 5.05 -17.49 -4.45
N TYR A 107 3.73 -17.57 -4.43
CA TYR A 107 3.01 -18.78 -4.80
C TYR A 107 3.08 -19.06 -6.30
N LEU A 108 2.83 -18.07 -7.15
CA LEU A 108 2.87 -18.20 -8.61
C LEU A 108 4.23 -18.66 -9.15
N ILE A 109 5.33 -18.31 -8.47
CA ILE A 109 6.70 -18.71 -8.85
C ILE A 109 7.22 -19.94 -8.09
N GLY A 110 6.42 -20.56 -7.22
CA GLY A 110 6.78 -21.81 -6.53
C GLY A 110 7.73 -21.65 -5.34
N LYS A 111 7.67 -20.54 -4.60
CA LYS A 111 8.43 -20.35 -3.35
C LYS A 111 7.79 -21.00 -2.13
N TYR A 112 6.55 -21.45 -2.22
CA TYR A 112 5.91 -22.24 -1.16
C TYR A 112 5.89 -23.73 -1.51
N ASP A 113 5.90 -24.57 -0.47
CA ASP A 113 5.71 -26.00 -0.64
C ASP A 113 4.24 -26.33 -0.93
N ILE A 114 3.94 -26.54 -2.21
CA ILE A 114 2.61 -26.92 -2.69
C ILE A 114 2.15 -28.32 -2.25
N LYS A 115 3.06 -29.17 -1.73
CA LYS A 115 2.69 -30.48 -1.19
C LYS A 115 2.21 -30.38 0.26
N ASN A 116 2.49 -29.26 0.92
CA ASN A 116 2.02 -29.00 2.26
C ASN A 116 0.50 -28.74 2.22
N LYS A 117 -0.27 -29.67 2.79
CA LYS A 117 -1.74 -29.59 2.86
C LYS A 117 -2.22 -28.45 3.74
N ASP A 118 -1.37 -27.99 4.65
CA ASP A 118 -1.68 -26.99 5.66
C ASP A 118 -1.20 -25.58 5.28
N LEU A 119 -0.70 -25.40 4.05
CA LEU A 119 -0.21 -24.12 3.55
C LEU A 119 -1.25 -23.00 3.71
N PHE A 120 -2.53 -23.32 3.47
CA PHE A 120 -3.65 -22.37 3.55
C PHE A 120 -4.48 -22.51 4.83
N SER A 121 -4.00 -23.25 5.84
CA SER A 121 -4.70 -23.39 7.12
C SER A 121 -4.77 -22.04 7.85
N LEU A 122 -5.93 -21.73 8.43
CA LEU A 122 -6.14 -20.50 9.20
C LEU A 122 -5.69 -20.67 10.65
N PRO A 123 -5.24 -19.58 11.30
CA PRO A 123 -4.67 -19.67 12.65
C PRO A 123 -5.77 -19.77 13.71
N SER A 124 -5.52 -20.57 14.74
CA SER A 124 -6.23 -20.53 16.03
C SER A 124 -5.35 -19.89 17.11
N VAL A 125 -5.89 -19.70 18.31
CA VAL A 125 -5.12 -19.10 19.42
C VAL A 125 -3.95 -19.98 19.88
N LEU A 126 -4.02 -21.30 19.70
CA LEU A 126 -2.96 -22.25 20.07
C LEU A 126 -2.24 -22.85 18.85
N SER A 127 -2.51 -22.36 17.65
CA SER A 127 -1.88 -22.89 16.43
C SER A 127 -0.36 -22.75 16.48
N ARG A 128 0.31 -23.77 15.97
CA ARG A 128 1.77 -23.90 15.96
C ARG A 128 2.29 -23.92 14.52
N ALA A 129 3.59 -23.66 14.36
CA ALA A 129 4.22 -23.52 13.05
C ALA A 129 4.25 -24.82 12.21
N ASP A 130 4.00 -25.98 12.82
CA ASP A 130 3.82 -27.27 12.14
C ASP A 130 2.41 -27.43 11.52
N GLU A 131 1.43 -26.65 11.98
CA GLU A 131 0.02 -26.75 11.55
C GLU A 131 -0.42 -25.57 10.65
N VAL A 132 0.25 -24.42 10.77
CA VAL A 132 -0.09 -23.20 10.05
C VAL A 132 1.20 -22.50 9.64
N HIS A 133 1.23 -21.97 8.41
CA HIS A 133 2.39 -21.27 7.89
C HIS A 133 2.83 -20.10 8.79
N GLU A 134 4.13 -19.96 9.03
CA GLU A 134 4.70 -18.98 9.97
C GLU A 134 4.24 -17.54 9.72
N LYS A 135 4.16 -17.12 8.45
CA LYS A 135 3.68 -15.79 8.04
C LYS A 135 2.23 -15.51 8.47
N ILE A 136 1.37 -16.54 8.51
CA ILE A 136 -0.02 -16.41 8.94
C ILE A 136 -0.10 -16.31 10.47
N LEU A 137 0.83 -16.92 11.20
CA LEU A 137 0.91 -16.82 12.66
C LEU A 137 1.53 -15.50 13.15
N ASP A 138 2.33 -14.83 12.32
CA ASP A 138 2.99 -13.58 12.69
C ASP A 138 1.97 -12.46 12.94
N VAL A 139 1.96 -11.94 14.15
CA VAL A 139 1.14 -10.79 14.55
C VAL A 139 1.48 -9.51 13.77
N ASN A 140 2.64 -9.46 13.12
CA ASN A 140 3.08 -8.40 12.22
C ASN A 140 2.72 -8.67 10.75
N ASN A 141 1.92 -9.69 10.42
CA ASN A 141 1.47 -9.88 9.04
C ASN A 141 0.89 -8.58 8.46
N VAL A 142 1.33 -8.20 7.26
CA VAL A 142 0.92 -6.99 6.53
C VAL A 142 -0.60 -6.76 6.54
N ALA A 143 -1.42 -7.80 6.33
CA ALA A 143 -2.87 -7.68 6.32
C ALA A 143 -3.41 -7.27 7.70
N TYR A 144 -2.85 -7.84 8.77
CA TYR A 144 -3.28 -7.56 10.14
C TYR A 144 -2.92 -6.14 10.57
N VAL A 145 -1.71 -5.68 10.21
CA VAL A 145 -1.23 -4.32 10.50
C VAL A 145 -2.08 -3.28 9.76
N ASP A 146 -2.41 -3.54 8.50
CA ASP A 146 -3.29 -2.68 7.69
C ASP A 146 -4.70 -2.59 8.30
N GLY A 147 -5.39 -3.72 8.43
CA GLY A 147 -6.75 -3.76 8.96
C GLY A 147 -6.89 -3.18 10.37
N PHE A 148 -5.85 -3.31 11.19
CA PHE A 148 -5.84 -2.71 12.52
C PHE A 148 -5.71 -1.18 12.47
N PHE A 149 -4.92 -0.62 11.55
CA PHE A 149 -4.83 0.83 11.43
C PHE A 149 -6.11 1.45 10.85
N VAL A 150 -6.82 0.77 9.94
CA VAL A 150 -8.15 1.19 9.48
C VAL A 150 -9.13 1.28 10.66
N TYR A 151 -9.07 0.32 11.60
CA TYR A 151 -9.83 0.39 12.84
C TYR A 151 -9.45 1.60 13.71
N LEU A 152 -8.16 1.91 13.88
CA LEU A 152 -7.72 3.11 14.62
C LEU A 152 -8.20 4.40 13.96
N ASN A 153 -8.24 4.42 12.63
CA ASN A 153 -8.80 5.50 11.83
C ASN A 153 -10.27 5.76 12.17
N SER A 154 -11.10 4.70 12.14
CA SER A 154 -12.50 4.78 12.57
C SER A 154 -12.66 5.28 14.01
N MET A 155 -11.75 4.89 14.92
CA MET A 155 -11.78 5.47 16.28
C MET A 155 -11.54 6.98 16.29
N LEU A 156 -10.67 7.52 15.42
CA LEU A 156 -10.44 8.97 15.31
C LEU A 156 -11.68 9.69 14.77
N LEU A 157 -12.35 9.10 13.77
CA LEU A 157 -13.62 9.59 13.23
C LEU A 157 -14.64 9.76 14.35
N HIS A 158 -14.86 8.71 15.12
CA HIS A 158 -15.96 8.64 16.08
C HIS A 158 -15.67 9.37 17.39
N LYS A 159 -14.41 9.39 17.83
CA LYS A 159 -14.01 10.07 19.08
C LYS A 159 -13.80 11.57 18.91
N TYR A 160 -13.14 11.97 17.82
CA TYR A 160 -12.69 13.34 17.61
C TYR A 160 -13.40 14.04 16.45
N ASN A 161 -14.31 13.36 15.77
CA ASN A 161 -14.93 13.86 14.54
C ASN A 161 -13.87 14.20 13.47
N PHE A 162 -12.78 13.42 13.42
CA PHE A 162 -11.70 13.63 12.47
C PHE A 162 -12.12 13.15 11.08
N ILE A 163 -12.70 14.07 10.30
CA ILE A 163 -13.40 13.81 9.03
C ILE A 163 -12.55 13.15 7.94
N HIS A 164 -11.22 13.25 8.04
CA HIS A 164 -10.29 12.61 7.11
C HIS A 164 -10.14 11.11 7.34
N SER A 165 -10.72 10.59 8.43
CA SER A 165 -10.57 9.18 8.74
C SER A 165 -11.51 8.30 7.93
N VAL A 166 -11.06 7.11 7.57
CA VAL A 166 -11.88 6.08 6.92
C VAL A 166 -12.63 5.26 7.98
N ASP A 167 -13.94 5.09 7.81
CA ASP A 167 -14.72 4.28 8.75
C ASP A 167 -14.48 2.78 8.57
N TYR A 168 -14.51 2.03 9.67
CA TYR A 168 -14.22 0.59 9.75
C TYR A 168 -15.45 -0.15 10.25
N TYR A 169 -15.90 -1.15 9.48
CA TYR A 169 -17.11 -1.90 9.78
C TYR A 169 -16.84 -3.31 10.31
N GLY A 170 -15.64 -3.86 10.10
CA GLY A 170 -15.25 -5.18 10.61
C GLY A 170 -14.20 -5.85 9.74
N SER A 171 -13.51 -6.85 10.29
CA SER A 171 -12.58 -7.69 9.53
C SER A 171 -12.61 -9.13 10.02
N PHE A 172 -12.40 -10.05 9.08
CA PHE A 172 -12.55 -11.49 9.29
C PHE A 172 -11.48 -12.23 8.48
N LEU A 173 -11.00 -13.37 8.98
CA LEU A 173 -10.17 -14.26 8.18
C LEU A 173 -11.05 -15.30 7.49
N GLY A 174 -10.62 -15.77 6.33
CA GLY A 174 -11.27 -16.83 5.58
C GLY A 174 -10.43 -17.33 4.42
N ILE A 175 -10.91 -18.36 3.74
CA ILE A 175 -10.32 -18.87 2.49
C ILE A 175 -11.15 -18.33 1.33
N LYS A 176 -10.55 -17.48 0.51
CA LYS A 176 -11.22 -16.94 -0.67
C LYS A 176 -11.13 -17.97 -1.79
N HIS A 177 -12.29 -18.33 -2.34
CA HIS A 177 -12.35 -19.10 -3.58
C HIS A 177 -12.20 -18.17 -4.79
N ASP A 178 -11.57 -18.65 -5.86
CA ASP A 178 -11.29 -17.89 -7.07
C ASP A 178 -10.63 -16.54 -6.76
N PHE A 179 -9.55 -16.59 -5.97
CA PHE A 179 -8.78 -15.41 -5.59
C PHE A 179 -8.09 -14.84 -6.83
N LYS A 180 -8.50 -13.65 -7.23
CA LYS A 180 -7.96 -12.94 -8.41
C LYS A 180 -6.85 -11.98 -7.99
N ILE A 181 -5.79 -11.95 -8.76
CA ILE A 181 -4.71 -10.98 -8.65
C ILE A 181 -4.33 -10.46 -10.03
N ASN A 182 -4.27 -9.13 -10.17
CA ASN A 182 -3.75 -8.52 -11.39
C ASN A 182 -2.23 -8.74 -11.45
N VAL A 183 -1.76 -9.33 -12.54
CA VAL A 183 -0.36 -9.66 -12.80
C VAL A 183 0.17 -8.99 -14.08
N ALA A 184 -0.54 -8.01 -14.63
CA ALA A 184 -0.16 -7.37 -15.89
C ALA A 184 1.27 -6.80 -15.87
N ASP A 185 1.62 -6.04 -14.83
CA ASP A 185 2.94 -5.42 -14.69
C ASP A 185 4.06 -6.48 -14.51
N ASP A 186 3.75 -7.62 -13.91
CA ASP A 186 4.73 -8.67 -13.58
C ASP A 186 4.73 -9.86 -14.55
N ILE A 187 3.86 -9.86 -15.57
CA ILE A 187 3.63 -11.06 -16.38
C ILE A 187 4.91 -11.53 -17.09
N ASP A 188 5.74 -10.60 -17.55
CA ASP A 188 7.00 -10.89 -18.22
C ASP A 188 8.07 -11.44 -17.28
N PHE A 189 7.99 -11.07 -16.01
CA PHE A 189 8.79 -11.69 -14.97
C PHE A 189 8.29 -13.10 -14.66
N LEU A 190 6.98 -13.27 -14.47
CA LEU A 190 6.35 -14.56 -14.16
C LEU A 190 6.60 -15.60 -15.27
N LYS A 191 6.54 -15.19 -16.55
CA LYS A 191 6.87 -16.03 -17.71
C LYS A 191 8.29 -16.61 -17.66
N LYS A 192 9.23 -15.99 -16.95
CA LYS A 192 10.61 -16.53 -16.82
C LYS A 192 10.68 -17.71 -15.85
N SER A 193 9.69 -17.90 -14.98
CA SER A 193 9.67 -19.01 -14.03
C SER A 193 9.20 -20.32 -14.67
N ASP A 194 10.02 -21.36 -14.56
CA ASP A 194 9.66 -22.72 -14.99
C ASP A 194 8.48 -23.27 -14.19
N PHE A 195 8.40 -22.93 -12.90
CA PHE A 195 7.28 -23.31 -12.06
C PHE A 195 5.97 -22.69 -12.57
N PHE A 196 6.02 -21.42 -12.95
CA PHE A 196 4.84 -20.71 -13.44
C PHE A 196 4.31 -21.34 -14.75
N LYS A 197 5.21 -21.57 -15.71
CA LYS A 197 4.89 -22.22 -16.99
C LYS A 197 4.29 -23.61 -16.80
N LYS A 198 4.86 -24.43 -15.92
CA LYS A 198 4.44 -25.82 -15.70
C LYS A 198 3.10 -25.94 -14.98
N ASN A 199 2.79 -25.00 -14.10
CA ASN A 199 1.60 -25.08 -13.23
C ASN A 199 0.44 -24.17 -13.68
N LYS A 200 0.61 -23.37 -14.75
CA LYS A 200 -0.50 -22.67 -15.42
C LYS A 200 -1.55 -23.69 -15.89
N GLY A 201 -2.80 -23.48 -15.49
CA GLY A 201 -3.93 -24.39 -15.74
C GLY A 201 -4.03 -25.58 -14.77
N LEU A 202 -3.07 -25.76 -13.86
CA LEU A 202 -3.10 -26.80 -12.83
C LEU A 202 -3.33 -26.22 -11.42
N LEU A 203 -2.48 -25.28 -10.99
CA LEU A 203 -2.54 -24.67 -9.66
C LEU A 203 -3.22 -23.29 -9.66
N PHE A 204 -3.23 -22.64 -10.82
CA PHE A 204 -3.86 -21.34 -11.05
C PHE A 204 -4.14 -21.18 -12.54
N THR A 205 -5.12 -20.37 -12.88
CA THR A 205 -5.39 -19.95 -14.27
C THR A 205 -4.94 -18.50 -14.46
N ILE A 206 -4.78 -18.08 -15.70
CA ILE A 206 -4.46 -16.69 -16.05
C ILE A 206 -5.39 -16.33 -17.19
N ASP A 207 -5.94 -15.13 -17.16
CA ASP A 207 -6.67 -14.56 -18.29
C ASP A 207 -5.81 -14.65 -19.57
N ASP A 208 -6.46 -14.87 -20.70
CA ASP A 208 -5.76 -14.91 -21.99
C ASP A 208 -5.20 -13.52 -22.28
N TYR A 209 -3.90 -13.38 -22.11
CA TYR A 209 -3.14 -12.28 -22.67
C TYR A 209 -2.79 -12.68 -24.11
N GLU A 210 -3.23 -11.91 -25.09
CA GLU A 210 -2.74 -12.12 -26.45
C GLU A 210 -1.21 -12.03 -26.41
N THR A 211 -0.54 -13.12 -26.75
CA THR A 211 0.86 -13.05 -27.17
C THR A 211 0.85 -12.15 -28.38
N THR A 212 1.24 -10.88 -28.21
CA THR A 212 1.89 -10.17 -29.30
C THR A 212 2.90 -11.16 -29.87
N PRO A 213 2.78 -11.57 -31.15
CA PRO A 213 3.63 -12.58 -31.71
C PRO A 213 5.06 -12.10 -31.50
N GLU A 214 5.90 -12.96 -30.93
CA GLU A 214 7.33 -12.71 -30.73
C GLU A 214 7.86 -11.99 -31.97
N THR A 215 8.03 -10.68 -31.85
CA THR A 215 8.40 -9.84 -32.98
C THR A 215 9.84 -10.20 -33.27
N ASN A 216 10.01 -11.03 -34.31
CA ASN A 216 11.22 -11.21 -35.09
C ASN A 216 12.50 -10.93 -34.30
N VAL A 217 13.09 -11.98 -33.73
CA VAL A 217 14.53 -12.00 -33.45
C VAL A 217 15.23 -11.63 -34.76
N LYS A 218 15.55 -10.35 -34.93
CA LYS A 218 16.39 -9.89 -36.03
C LYS A 218 17.76 -10.54 -35.81
N PRO A 219 18.35 -11.18 -36.83
CA PRO A 219 19.66 -11.80 -36.67
C PRO A 219 20.68 -10.75 -36.21
N PRO A 220 21.70 -11.17 -35.43
CA PRO A 220 22.71 -10.26 -34.89
C PRO A 220 23.40 -9.52 -36.04
N ILE A 221 23.57 -8.21 -35.85
CA ILE A 221 24.27 -7.34 -36.80
C ILE A 221 25.74 -7.78 -36.84
N THR A 222 26.19 -8.27 -38.00
CA THR A 222 27.60 -8.54 -38.26
C THR A 222 28.32 -7.20 -38.44
N ILE A 223 29.05 -6.76 -37.43
CA ILE A 223 29.92 -5.58 -37.54
C ILE A 223 31.10 -5.96 -38.45
N LEU A 224 31.08 -5.47 -39.70
CA LEU A 224 32.22 -5.52 -40.59
C LEU A 224 33.26 -4.50 -40.08
N HIS A 225 34.31 -4.99 -39.43
CA HIS A 225 35.52 -4.21 -39.16
C HIS A 225 36.21 -3.85 -40.49
N ASN A 226 35.80 -2.78 -41.14
CA ASN A 226 36.60 -2.06 -42.13
C ASN A 226 35.96 -0.73 -42.51
N THR A 227 36.04 0.26 -41.61
CA THR A 227 36.21 1.67 -41.97
C THR A 227 36.71 2.43 -40.75
N SER A 228 37.96 2.88 -40.84
CA SER A 228 38.63 3.72 -39.85
C SER A 228 37.95 5.10 -39.79
N SER A 229 37.41 5.47 -38.64
CA SER A 229 37.05 6.84 -38.32
C SER A 229 37.45 7.09 -36.87
N VAL A 230 38.62 7.68 -36.71
CA VAL A 230 39.24 8.02 -35.43
C VAL A 230 38.50 9.23 -34.86
N SER A 231 37.77 9.04 -33.77
CA SER A 231 37.21 10.15 -32.97
C SER A 231 38.09 10.35 -31.74
N ILE A 232 38.79 11.48 -31.72
CA ILE A 232 39.65 11.94 -30.63
C ILE A 232 38.76 12.67 -29.63
N LEU A 233 38.43 12.02 -28.52
CA LEU A 233 37.95 12.65 -27.30
C LEU A 233 38.43 11.80 -26.11
N SER A 234 39.45 12.31 -25.42
CA SER A 234 40.00 11.73 -24.21
C SER A 234 38.99 11.90 -23.08
N VAL A 235 38.42 10.79 -22.62
CA VAL A 235 37.71 10.71 -21.35
C VAL A 235 38.71 10.24 -20.31
N ASP A 236 38.93 11.03 -19.27
CA ASP A 236 39.69 10.59 -18.11
C ASP A 236 39.02 9.33 -17.54
N THR A 237 39.80 8.26 -17.45
CA THR A 237 39.34 6.97 -16.97
C THR A 237 39.00 7.11 -15.49
N ILE A 238 37.73 6.95 -15.13
CA ILE A 238 37.32 6.82 -13.73
C ILE A 238 37.93 5.50 -13.25
N THR A 239 38.97 5.58 -12.44
CA THR A 239 39.63 4.43 -11.83
C THR A 239 38.78 3.91 -10.67
N ASP A 240 38.74 2.59 -10.52
CA ASP A 240 38.03 1.87 -9.45
C ASP A 240 38.56 2.18 -8.03
N GLU A 241 39.59 3.02 -7.91
CA GLU A 241 40.22 3.47 -6.66
C GLU A 241 39.31 4.37 -5.79
N LEU A 242 38.13 4.78 -6.28
CA LEU A 242 37.16 5.59 -5.53
C LEU A 242 36.15 4.75 -4.70
N PHE A 243 36.18 3.42 -4.81
CA PHE A 243 35.21 2.52 -4.16
C PHE A 243 35.84 1.42 -3.28
N ASP A 244 37.16 1.44 -3.09
CA ASP A 244 37.92 0.33 -2.49
C ASP A 244 37.69 0.10 -0.97
N ASP A 245 36.96 0.99 -0.29
CA ASP A 245 36.62 0.81 1.14
C ASP A 245 35.16 0.41 1.41
N MET A 246 34.34 0.16 0.37
CA MET A 246 32.92 -0.19 0.54
C MET A 246 32.59 -1.69 0.45
N PHE A 247 33.52 -2.54 0.01
CA PHE A 247 33.33 -3.99 -0.01
C PHE A 247 34.62 -4.71 0.41
N LYS A 248 34.77 -5.01 1.70
CA LYS A 248 35.85 -5.89 2.17
C LYS A 248 35.43 -7.35 2.02
N ASP A 249 35.92 -7.98 0.96
CA ASP A 249 35.98 -9.44 0.83
C ASP A 249 36.96 -10.01 1.86
N SER A 250 36.44 -10.65 2.91
CA SER A 250 37.26 -11.43 3.82
C SER A 250 37.55 -12.80 3.21
N SER A 251 38.58 -12.89 2.38
CA SER A 251 39.29 -14.14 2.15
C SER A 251 40.79 -13.90 2.23
N LYS A 252 41.39 -14.32 3.34
CA LYS A 252 42.83 -14.59 3.39
C LYS A 252 43.02 -16.09 3.61
N PRO A 253 43.89 -16.75 2.83
CA PRO A 253 44.18 -18.15 2.99
C PRO A 253 45.01 -18.35 4.27
N VAL A 254 44.62 -19.32 5.09
CA VAL A 254 45.46 -19.81 6.19
C VAL A 254 46.06 -21.12 5.70
N ASP A 255 47.38 -21.14 5.52
CA ASP A 255 48.16 -22.36 5.33
C ASP A 255 48.14 -23.16 6.65
N ILE A 256 47.61 -24.37 6.61
CA ILE A 256 47.75 -25.35 7.70
C ILE A 256 48.27 -26.66 7.09
N ASP A 257 49.55 -26.94 7.35
CA ASP A 257 50.16 -28.25 7.23
C ASP A 257 49.40 -29.26 8.10
N ILE A 258 48.99 -30.39 7.52
CA ILE A 258 48.47 -31.53 8.28
C ILE A 258 49.32 -32.76 8.02
N ASP A 259 50.10 -33.07 9.04
CA ASP A 259 50.83 -34.31 9.23
C ASP A 259 49.86 -35.49 9.50
N THR A 260 50.22 -36.64 8.97
CA THR A 260 49.44 -37.88 8.96
C THR A 260 49.42 -38.58 10.33
N ASN A 261 48.24 -38.97 10.84
CA ASN A 261 47.96 -40.34 11.31
C ASN A 261 46.58 -40.56 11.97
N ALA A 262 45.91 -41.62 11.50
CA ALA A 262 45.10 -42.62 12.21
C ALA A 262 43.79 -42.25 12.95
N GLY A 263 42.67 -42.87 12.50
CA GLY A 263 41.64 -43.39 13.42
C GLY A 263 40.16 -43.16 13.04
N ASN A 264 39.59 -44.08 12.24
CA ASN A 264 38.17 -44.29 11.92
C ASN A 264 37.10 -43.89 12.98
N LYS A 265 36.05 -43.15 12.58
CA LYS A 265 34.64 -43.64 12.39
C LYS A 265 33.57 -42.52 12.24
N LEU A 266 32.76 -42.69 11.18
CA LEU A 266 31.32 -42.42 11.01
C LEU A 266 30.79 -41.00 10.65
N GLU A 267 30.40 -40.91 9.37
CA GLU A 267 29.25 -40.23 8.72
C GLU A 267 28.66 -38.93 9.30
N ASP A 268 28.98 -37.82 8.62
CA ASP A 268 28.06 -36.72 8.31
C ASP A 268 28.39 -36.23 6.88
N VAL A 269 27.45 -36.41 5.95
CA VAL A 269 27.59 -35.90 4.56
C VAL A 269 27.08 -34.46 4.54
N ILE A 270 28.00 -33.51 4.68
CA ILE A 270 27.79 -32.10 4.35
C ILE A 270 27.82 -31.99 2.83
N LEU A 271 26.66 -31.70 2.21
CA LEU A 271 26.59 -31.31 0.81
C LEU A 271 26.92 -29.82 0.69
N ASP A 272 28.01 -29.58 -0.03
CA ASP A 272 28.61 -28.29 -0.37
C ASP A 272 27.63 -27.42 -1.18
N PHE A 273 27.26 -26.24 -0.65
CA PHE A 273 26.31 -25.29 -1.25
C PHE A 273 27.05 -24.14 -1.97
N SER A 274 28.09 -24.43 -2.75
CA SER A 274 28.90 -23.38 -3.40
C SER A 274 28.37 -22.90 -4.75
N ASP A 275 27.29 -23.47 -5.30
CA ASP A 275 26.79 -23.13 -6.65
C ASP A 275 25.40 -22.43 -6.71
N MET A 276 24.90 -21.87 -5.60
CA MET A 276 23.60 -21.16 -5.59
C MET A 276 23.67 -19.63 -5.39
N ALA A 277 24.79 -19.00 -5.74
CA ALA A 277 24.98 -17.54 -5.57
C ALA A 277 24.69 -16.69 -6.84
N LYS A 278 24.08 -17.24 -7.88
CA LYS A 278 23.63 -16.50 -9.09
C LYS A 278 22.16 -16.75 -9.40
N ILE A 279 21.28 -16.42 -8.46
CA ILE A 279 19.87 -16.14 -8.78
C ILE A 279 19.57 -14.77 -8.19
N SER A 280 19.51 -13.77 -9.07
CA SER A 280 19.10 -12.41 -8.76
C SER A 280 17.80 -12.43 -7.94
N SER A 281 17.86 -11.86 -6.75
CA SER A 281 16.75 -11.73 -5.83
C SER A 281 15.54 -11.13 -6.54
N LEU A 282 14.43 -11.88 -6.53
CA LEU A 282 13.09 -11.43 -6.80
C LEU A 282 12.81 -10.12 -6.04
N LYS A 283 12.85 -9.01 -6.76
CA LYS A 283 12.16 -7.78 -6.37
C LYS A 283 10.94 -7.74 -7.29
N SER A 284 9.85 -8.26 -6.76
CA SER A 284 8.53 -8.03 -7.30
C SER A 284 8.15 -6.60 -6.93
N ASP A 285 7.95 -5.74 -7.93
CA ASP A 285 7.33 -4.41 -7.76
C ASP A 285 5.81 -4.51 -7.60
N SER A 286 5.26 -5.72 -7.56
CA SER A 286 3.94 -5.94 -6.99
C SER A 286 3.95 -5.68 -5.49
N SER A 287 3.69 -4.42 -5.14
CA SER A 287 2.93 -4.17 -3.94
C SER A 287 1.67 -5.02 -4.03
N CYS A 288 1.55 -6.02 -3.18
CA CYS A 288 0.29 -6.72 -2.91
C CYS A 288 -0.76 -5.81 -2.25
N SER A 289 -0.59 -4.47 -2.35
CA SER A 289 -1.68 -3.53 -2.52
C SER A 289 -2.52 -4.01 -3.69
N SER A 290 -3.66 -4.60 -3.41
CA SER A 290 -4.74 -4.71 -4.38
C SER A 290 -4.94 -3.30 -4.97
N ARG A 291 -4.40 -3.03 -6.17
CA ARG A 291 -4.65 -1.80 -6.96
C ARG A 291 -6.14 -1.64 -7.33
N SER A 292 -6.99 -2.51 -6.78
CA SER A 292 -8.43 -2.47 -6.83
C SER A 292 -9.08 -1.42 -5.91
N SER A 293 -8.38 -0.32 -5.61
CA SER A 293 -8.95 0.86 -4.95
C SER A 293 -9.82 1.69 -5.89
N HIS A 294 -9.95 1.31 -7.17
CA HIS A 294 -10.88 1.93 -8.10
C HIS A 294 -12.33 1.59 -7.73
N THR A 295 -13.06 2.60 -7.28
CA THR A 295 -14.41 2.48 -6.71
C THR A 295 -15.50 3.15 -7.54
N ASN A 296 -15.21 3.62 -8.75
CA ASN A 296 -16.23 4.14 -9.66
C ASN A 296 -15.91 3.80 -11.13
N GLU A 297 -16.90 3.22 -11.81
CA GLU A 297 -17.11 3.40 -13.24
C GLU A 297 -18.51 3.99 -13.40
N ASN A 298 -18.62 5.24 -13.88
CA ASN A 298 -19.67 5.70 -14.80
C ASN A 298 -19.60 7.21 -15.06
N GLU A 299 -19.54 7.56 -16.35
CA GLU A 299 -19.94 8.85 -16.89
C GLU A 299 -21.46 8.90 -16.97
N SER A 300 -22.08 9.85 -16.26
CA SER A 300 -23.50 10.19 -16.43
C SER A 300 -23.61 11.32 -17.45
N VAL A 301 -23.98 10.99 -18.69
CA VAL A 301 -24.49 11.97 -19.65
C VAL A 301 -25.94 12.26 -19.28
N GLU A 302 -26.23 13.52 -18.94
CA GLU A 302 -27.61 13.95 -18.73
C GLU A 302 -28.33 14.06 -20.08
N GLU A 303 -29.38 13.26 -20.28
CA GLU A 303 -30.32 13.41 -21.38
C GLU A 303 -31.37 14.46 -20.99
N ASP A 304 -31.38 15.59 -21.71
CA ASP A 304 -32.46 16.57 -21.68
C ASP A 304 -33.35 16.34 -22.91
N ASP A 305 -34.65 16.27 -22.65
CA ASP A 305 -35.72 15.78 -23.52
C ASP A 305 -36.25 16.90 -24.43
N SER A 306 -36.22 16.72 -25.75
CA SER A 306 -37.16 17.38 -26.66
C SER A 306 -37.27 16.69 -28.03
N ASP A 307 -38.49 16.23 -28.33
CA ASP A 307 -39.03 15.70 -29.58
C ASP A 307 -38.60 16.44 -30.86
N TYR A 308 -38.42 15.69 -31.98
CA TYR A 308 -39.15 15.86 -33.27
C TYR A 308 -38.86 14.70 -34.25
N GLU A 309 -39.91 14.24 -34.93
CA GLU A 309 -39.94 13.15 -35.91
C GLU A 309 -39.33 13.46 -37.31
N SER A 310 -38.88 12.37 -37.94
CA SER A 310 -39.00 12.00 -39.38
C SER A 310 -37.86 12.33 -40.36
N GLY A 311 -37.39 11.27 -41.04
CA GLY A 311 -36.79 11.35 -42.38
C GLY A 311 -35.65 10.35 -42.64
N SER A 312 -35.93 9.31 -43.43
CA SER A 312 -34.96 8.33 -43.98
C SER A 312 -33.85 8.96 -44.82
N ASP A 313 -32.61 8.46 -44.74
CA ASP A 313 -31.81 8.07 -45.92
C ASP A 313 -30.60 7.19 -45.53
N ASP A 314 -30.28 6.23 -46.41
CA ASP A 314 -29.16 5.29 -46.32
C ASP A 314 -27.84 5.96 -46.68
N GLY A 315 -26.78 5.67 -45.92
CA GLY A 315 -25.42 6.10 -46.25
C GLY A 315 -24.35 5.42 -45.41
N HIS A 316 -23.80 4.32 -45.93
CA HIS A 316 -22.55 3.72 -45.44
C HIS A 316 -21.44 4.78 -45.35
N ASP A 317 -20.90 5.03 -44.16
CA ASP A 317 -19.49 5.40 -44.05
C ASP A 317 -18.86 5.02 -42.71
N SER A 318 -17.58 4.68 -42.81
CA SER A 318 -16.70 3.99 -41.87
C SER A 318 -16.79 4.37 -40.37
N VAL A 319 -17.05 3.36 -39.52
CA VAL A 319 -16.77 3.42 -38.08
C VAL A 319 -15.25 3.43 -37.90
N SER A 320 -14.69 4.63 -37.75
CA SER A 320 -13.39 4.80 -37.11
C SER A 320 -13.61 4.57 -35.62
N THR A 321 -13.30 3.36 -35.15
CA THR A 321 -13.24 3.05 -33.72
C THR A 321 -12.18 3.95 -33.10
N SER A 322 -12.60 5.05 -32.49
CA SER A 322 -11.78 5.77 -31.53
C SER A 322 -11.65 4.87 -30.32
N THR A 323 -10.59 4.07 -30.34
CA THR A 323 -10.10 3.27 -29.21
C THR A 323 -10.02 4.21 -28.02
N SER A 324 -10.94 4.02 -27.07
CA SER A 324 -10.85 4.56 -25.73
C SER A 324 -9.46 4.19 -25.19
N VAL A 325 -8.61 5.20 -25.04
CA VAL A 325 -7.30 5.06 -24.44
C VAL A 325 -7.54 5.07 -22.93
N CYS A 326 -6.88 4.13 -22.23
CA CYS A 326 -6.93 3.89 -20.79
C CYS A 326 -7.88 2.77 -20.31
N ALA A 327 -7.95 1.64 -21.04
CA ALA A 327 -8.12 0.36 -20.35
C ALA A 327 -6.72 -0.09 -19.89
N GLU A 328 -6.42 0.00 -18.59
CA GLU A 328 -5.22 -0.65 -18.06
C GLU A 328 -5.24 -2.13 -18.47
N ASP A 329 -4.10 -2.65 -18.93
CA ASP A 329 -3.99 -4.08 -19.24
C ASP A 329 -4.33 -4.87 -17.97
N CYS A 330 -5.50 -5.51 -17.96
CA CYS A 330 -5.97 -6.29 -16.80
C CYS A 330 -5.76 -7.77 -17.12
N ILE A 331 -4.63 -8.30 -16.67
CA ILE A 331 -4.31 -9.73 -16.79
C ILE A 331 -4.44 -10.33 -15.38
N ASN A 332 -5.53 -11.04 -15.10
CA ASN A 332 -5.69 -11.66 -13.78
C ASN A 332 -5.14 -13.08 -13.75
N ALA A 333 -4.37 -13.40 -12.72
CA ALA A 333 -4.17 -14.78 -12.29
C ALA A 333 -5.23 -15.14 -11.26
N ILE A 334 -5.83 -16.33 -11.40
CA ILE A 334 -6.89 -16.84 -10.51
C ILE A 334 -6.35 -18.05 -9.77
N ILE A 335 -6.23 -17.92 -8.45
CA ILE A 335 -5.84 -19.00 -7.53
C ILE A 335 -7.12 -19.60 -6.94
N PRO A 336 -7.36 -20.93 -7.06
CA PRO A 336 -8.62 -21.55 -6.66
C PRO A 336 -9.01 -21.32 -5.20
N GLU A 337 -8.04 -21.36 -4.30
CA GLU A 337 -8.23 -21.11 -2.86
C GLU A 337 -7.03 -20.35 -2.32
N PHE A 338 -7.27 -19.28 -1.56
CA PHE A 338 -6.20 -18.52 -0.94
C PHE A 338 -6.61 -17.93 0.42
N PRO A 339 -5.75 -17.97 1.45
CA PRO A 339 -6.07 -17.42 2.76
C PRO A 339 -6.00 -15.89 2.74
N VAL A 340 -7.06 -15.24 3.20
CA VAL A 340 -7.20 -13.78 3.18
C VAL A 340 -7.76 -13.24 4.51
N GLN A 341 -7.46 -11.98 4.79
CA GLN A 341 -8.28 -11.14 5.65
C GLN A 341 -9.19 -10.27 4.79
N VAL A 342 -10.48 -10.29 5.05
CA VAL A 342 -11.44 -9.35 4.47
C VAL A 342 -11.65 -8.20 5.43
N ILE A 343 -11.53 -6.96 4.94
CA ILE A 343 -11.66 -5.74 5.76
C ILE A 343 -12.77 -4.87 5.15
N PHE A 344 -13.85 -4.68 5.89
CA PHE A 344 -14.97 -3.84 5.51
C PHE A 344 -14.74 -2.41 5.98
N MET A 345 -14.77 -1.47 5.04
CA MET A 345 -14.52 -0.06 5.31
C MET A 345 -15.42 0.85 4.46
N GLU A 346 -15.42 2.14 4.80
CA GLU A 346 -16.11 3.18 4.04
C GLU A 346 -15.69 3.16 2.56
N LYS A 347 -16.67 3.17 1.65
CA LYS A 347 -16.43 3.38 0.23
C LYS A 347 -16.09 4.86 0.00
N CYS A 348 -14.91 5.13 -0.57
CA CYS A 348 -14.54 6.47 -1.05
C CYS A 348 -14.94 6.65 -2.52
N GLU A 349 -14.84 7.87 -3.05
CA GLU A 349 -15.21 8.13 -4.46
C GLU A 349 -14.10 7.72 -5.43
N ASN A 350 -13.09 8.55 -5.61
CA ASN A 350 -11.96 8.32 -6.52
C ASN A 350 -10.63 8.63 -5.80
N THR A 351 -9.52 8.28 -6.46
CA THR A 351 -8.16 8.57 -6.00
C THR A 351 -7.71 9.97 -6.42
N LEU A 352 -6.61 10.45 -5.83
CA LEU A 352 -5.91 11.64 -6.30
C LEU A 352 -5.26 11.40 -7.66
N ASP A 353 -4.90 10.15 -7.96
CA ASP A 353 -4.37 9.73 -9.27
C ASP A 353 -5.38 10.01 -10.39
N ASP A 354 -6.63 9.57 -10.19
CA ASP A 354 -7.75 9.82 -11.12
C ASP A 354 -7.97 11.32 -11.34
N LEU A 355 -7.82 12.13 -10.28
CA LEU A 355 -7.98 13.58 -10.37
C LEU A 355 -6.86 14.26 -11.16
N ILE A 356 -5.63 13.75 -11.05
CA ILE A 356 -4.46 14.25 -11.79
C ILE A 356 -4.56 13.85 -13.26
N LEU A 357 -4.89 12.59 -13.54
CA LEU A 357 -5.03 12.05 -14.90
C LEU A 357 -6.14 12.74 -15.71
N SER A 358 -7.24 13.10 -15.04
CA SER A 358 -8.33 13.84 -15.65
C SER A 358 -8.06 15.34 -15.85
N ASP A 359 -6.87 15.83 -15.45
CA ASP A 359 -6.48 17.25 -15.42
C ASP A 359 -7.57 18.16 -14.80
N SER A 360 -8.22 17.63 -13.75
CA SER A 360 -9.44 18.22 -13.19
C SER A 360 -9.20 19.24 -12.08
N LEU A 361 -7.95 19.42 -11.66
CA LEU A 361 -7.60 20.23 -10.49
C LEU A 361 -6.82 21.49 -10.88
N SER A 362 -7.32 22.63 -10.41
CA SER A 362 -6.57 23.88 -10.44
C SER A 362 -5.39 23.88 -9.44
N ASN A 363 -4.44 24.79 -9.63
CA ASN A 363 -3.30 24.97 -8.71
C ASN A 363 -3.74 25.21 -7.25
N ASP A 364 -4.82 25.95 -7.02
CA ASP A 364 -5.33 26.20 -5.66
C ASP A 364 -6.00 24.97 -5.05
N GLU A 365 -6.65 24.13 -5.87
CA GLU A 365 -7.18 22.84 -5.43
C GLU A 365 -6.07 21.87 -5.05
N TYR A 366 -4.98 21.82 -5.82
CA TYR A 366 -3.81 21.02 -5.48
C TYR A 366 -3.19 21.45 -4.14
N ILE A 367 -3.00 22.76 -3.94
CA ILE A 367 -2.45 23.29 -2.68
C ILE A 367 -3.38 22.99 -1.51
N SER A 368 -4.71 23.09 -1.70
CA SER A 368 -5.68 22.69 -0.68
C SER A 368 -5.61 21.18 -0.38
N ALA A 369 -5.55 20.33 -1.40
CA ALA A 369 -5.43 18.88 -1.24
C ALA A 369 -4.18 18.53 -0.41
N PHE A 370 -3.03 19.11 -0.76
CA PHE A 370 -1.79 18.93 -0.02
C PHE A 370 -1.89 19.44 1.41
N MET A 371 -2.54 20.58 1.63
CA MET A 371 -2.76 21.09 2.98
C MET A 371 -3.59 20.11 3.84
N GLN A 372 -4.64 19.51 3.27
CA GLN A 372 -5.42 18.47 3.94
C GLN A 372 -4.53 17.24 4.25
N ILE A 373 -3.76 16.74 3.28
CA ILE A 373 -2.84 15.60 3.46
C ILE A 373 -1.80 15.87 4.55
N ILE A 374 -1.22 17.07 4.57
CA ILE A 374 -0.28 17.52 5.60
C ILE A 374 -0.95 17.47 6.99
N MET A 375 -2.19 17.98 7.12
CA MET A 375 -2.93 17.94 8.39
C MET A 375 -3.27 16.50 8.83
N ILE A 376 -3.52 15.59 7.88
CA ILE A 376 -3.71 14.16 8.16
C ILE A 376 -2.43 13.55 8.72
N LEU A 377 -1.30 13.74 8.03
CA LEU A 377 -0.01 13.20 8.47
C LEU A 377 0.39 13.77 9.84
N LEU A 378 0.22 15.08 10.07
CA LEU A 378 0.47 15.71 11.38
C LEU A 378 -0.37 15.10 12.49
N THR A 379 -1.64 14.80 12.21
CA THR A 379 -2.55 14.15 13.16
C THR A 379 -2.07 12.74 13.49
N TYR A 380 -1.74 11.93 12.47
CA TYR A 380 -1.27 10.55 12.69
C TYR A 380 0.11 10.52 13.36
N GLN A 381 1.01 11.42 13.00
CA GLN A 381 2.33 11.56 13.62
C GLN A 381 2.21 11.91 15.10
N LYS A 382 1.34 12.87 15.44
CA LYS A 382 1.09 13.24 16.84
C LYS A 382 0.53 12.08 17.64
N ILE A 383 -0.50 11.41 17.13
CA ILE A 383 -1.26 10.43 17.92
C ILE A 383 -0.53 9.09 17.96
N PHE A 384 0.05 8.63 16.86
CA PHE A 384 0.57 7.26 16.71
C PHE A 384 2.05 7.20 16.34
N ALA A 385 2.79 8.31 16.30
CA ALA A 385 4.17 8.35 15.79
C ALA A 385 4.29 7.70 14.38
N PHE A 386 3.31 7.99 13.52
CA PHE A 386 3.04 7.29 12.26
C PHE A 386 3.95 7.71 11.10
N THR A 387 4.30 6.73 10.27
CA THR A 387 4.81 6.89 8.88
C THR A 387 4.04 5.94 7.97
N HIS A 388 3.65 6.39 6.78
CA HIS A 388 2.91 5.58 5.81
C HIS A 388 3.82 4.59 5.08
N ASN A 389 5.01 5.07 4.67
CA ASN A 389 6.05 4.35 3.93
C ASN A 389 5.70 3.89 2.50
N ASP A 390 4.47 4.10 2.06
CA ASP A 390 4.02 3.84 0.68
C ASP A 390 2.96 4.84 0.21
N LEU A 391 3.13 6.12 0.56
CA LEU A 391 2.15 7.15 0.20
C LEU A 391 2.37 7.61 -1.24
N HIS A 392 1.49 7.19 -2.13
CA HIS A 392 1.43 7.64 -3.54
C HIS A 392 0.00 8.12 -3.87
N THR A 393 -0.19 8.71 -5.05
CA THR A 393 -1.46 9.28 -5.54
C THR A 393 -2.65 8.32 -5.40
N ASN A 394 -2.47 7.03 -5.74
CA ASN A 394 -3.51 6.00 -5.57
C ASN A 394 -3.91 5.72 -4.10
N ASN A 395 -3.05 6.02 -3.13
CA ASN A 395 -3.32 5.84 -1.69
C ASN A 395 -3.93 7.08 -1.02
N VAL A 396 -4.29 8.09 -1.82
CA VAL A 396 -5.04 9.26 -1.38
C VAL A 396 -6.37 9.25 -2.12
N MET A 397 -7.48 9.10 -1.39
CA MET A 397 -8.83 9.15 -1.94
C MET A 397 -9.60 10.36 -1.42
N TYR A 398 -10.82 10.59 -1.90
CA TYR A 398 -11.69 11.63 -1.35
C TYR A 398 -13.16 11.24 -1.29
N ASN A 399 -13.91 11.99 -0.48
CA ASN A 399 -15.37 12.04 -0.50
C ASN A 399 -15.86 13.45 -0.80
N LYS A 400 -16.99 13.57 -1.50
CA LYS A 400 -17.64 14.87 -1.72
C LYS A 400 -18.15 15.48 -0.42
N THR A 401 -18.08 16.80 -0.31
CA THR A 401 -18.62 17.57 0.80
C THR A 401 -19.27 18.85 0.32
N LYS A 402 -20.29 19.30 1.07
CA LYS A 402 -20.91 20.63 0.89
C LYS A 402 -20.26 21.70 1.77
N GLN A 403 -19.37 21.32 2.69
CA GLN A 403 -18.67 22.27 3.54
C GLN A 403 -17.61 22.98 2.71
N GLU A 404 -17.67 24.31 2.64
CA GLU A 404 -16.71 25.10 1.85
C GLU A 404 -15.32 25.16 2.49
N PHE A 405 -15.23 25.07 3.82
CA PHE A 405 -13.98 25.21 4.56
C PHE A 405 -13.84 24.19 5.68
N ILE A 406 -12.61 23.75 5.93
CA ILE A 406 -12.20 23.02 7.12
C ILE A 406 -11.37 23.95 8.00
N PHE A 407 -11.63 23.93 9.30
CA PHE A 407 -10.83 24.66 10.28
C PHE A 407 -9.99 23.69 11.08
N TYR A 408 -8.66 23.83 11.01
CA TYR A 408 -7.72 23.07 11.83
C TYR A 408 -7.15 23.98 12.91
N LYS A 409 -6.82 23.40 14.07
CA LYS A 409 -5.89 24.00 15.02
C LYS A 409 -4.72 23.06 15.26
N TYR A 410 -3.53 23.58 14.99
CA TYR A 410 -2.27 22.87 15.15
C TYR A 410 -1.18 23.84 15.58
N ALA A 411 -0.39 23.46 16.57
CA ALA A 411 0.65 24.29 17.19
C ALA A 411 0.15 25.69 17.59
N ASN A 412 -1.04 25.76 18.18
CA ASN A 412 -1.76 26.97 18.59
C ASN A 412 -2.11 27.94 17.45
N LYS A 413 -1.94 27.54 16.19
CA LYS A 413 -2.37 28.30 15.01
C LYS A 413 -3.65 27.69 14.44
N ILE A 414 -4.50 28.56 13.90
CA ILE A 414 -5.73 28.14 13.23
C ILE A 414 -5.52 28.27 11.73
N TYR A 415 -5.93 27.25 10.98
CA TYR A 415 -5.89 27.24 9.53
C TYR A 415 -7.30 27.10 8.98
N ARG A 416 -7.66 27.89 7.97
CA ARG A 416 -8.93 27.79 7.24
C ARG A 416 -8.63 27.36 5.81
N VAL A 417 -8.93 26.10 5.51
CA VAL A 417 -8.59 25.46 4.23
C VAL A 417 -9.86 25.27 3.40
N PRO A 418 -9.95 25.79 2.16
CA PRO A 418 -11.09 25.57 1.29
C PRO A 418 -11.16 24.10 0.86
N THR A 419 -12.33 23.47 0.87
CA THR A 419 -12.44 22.04 0.50
C THR A 419 -12.49 21.81 -1.00
N TYR A 420 -12.95 22.81 -1.76
CA TYR A 420 -13.36 22.65 -3.16
C TYR A 420 -14.29 21.44 -3.36
N GLY A 421 -15.15 21.21 -2.36
CA GLY A 421 -16.10 20.10 -2.38
C GLY A 421 -15.50 18.73 -2.10
N LYS A 422 -14.23 18.61 -1.68
CA LYS A 422 -13.54 17.33 -1.44
C LYS A 422 -12.92 17.25 -0.04
N ILE A 423 -13.13 16.13 0.64
CA ILE A 423 -12.42 15.75 1.88
C ILE A 423 -11.48 14.59 1.55
N TYR A 424 -10.18 14.85 1.59
CA TYR A 424 -9.18 13.83 1.29
C TYR A 424 -8.97 12.87 2.47
N LYS A 425 -8.66 11.62 2.15
CA LYS A 425 -8.39 10.52 3.09
C LYS A 425 -7.19 9.71 2.61
N ILE A 426 -6.37 9.26 3.55
CA ILE A 426 -5.25 8.34 3.25
C ILE A 426 -5.72 6.92 3.53
N ILE A 427 -5.37 5.98 2.65
CA ILE A 427 -5.69 4.56 2.75
C ILE A 427 -4.43 3.70 2.55
N ASP A 428 -4.58 2.39 2.73
CA ASP A 428 -3.56 1.35 2.52
C ASP A 428 -2.36 1.41 3.47
N PHE A 429 -2.58 0.88 4.67
CA PHE A 429 -1.64 0.99 5.78
C PHE A 429 -0.72 -0.23 5.93
N GLY A 430 -0.61 -1.08 4.89
CA GLY A 430 0.17 -2.32 4.94
C GLY A 430 1.64 -2.11 5.29
N ARG A 431 2.28 -1.06 4.76
CA ARG A 431 3.67 -0.68 5.07
C ARG A 431 3.78 0.41 6.14
N SER A 432 2.67 0.81 6.74
CA SER A 432 2.71 1.83 7.77
C SER A 432 3.45 1.34 9.01
N ILE A 433 4.24 2.23 9.60
CA ILE A 433 4.91 2.00 10.88
C ILE A 433 4.33 3.01 11.88
N TYR A 434 3.79 2.50 12.98
CA TYR A 434 3.13 3.31 13.99
C TYR A 434 3.22 2.67 15.38
N LYS A 435 2.85 3.44 16.40
CA LYS A 435 2.89 3.05 17.80
C LYS A 435 1.52 3.17 18.44
N VAL A 436 1.22 2.20 19.30
CA VAL A 436 0.01 2.16 20.10
C VAL A 436 0.35 1.62 21.48
N LYS A 437 0.09 2.43 22.52
CA LYS A 437 0.34 2.12 23.93
C LYS A 437 1.77 1.63 24.17
N GLY A 438 2.75 2.33 23.59
CA GLY A 438 4.18 2.03 23.68
C GLY A 438 4.65 0.87 22.80
N ARG A 439 3.79 0.25 22.00
CA ARG A 439 4.13 -0.90 21.14
C ARG A 439 4.22 -0.50 19.69
N VAL A 440 5.28 -0.95 19.02
CA VAL A 440 5.49 -0.72 17.58
C VAL A 440 4.69 -1.74 16.76
N PHE A 441 3.99 -1.23 15.75
CA PHE A 441 3.32 -1.96 14.69
C PHE A 441 4.11 -1.68 13.43
N CYS A 442 4.77 -2.71 12.92
CA CYS A 442 5.61 -2.68 11.74
C CYS A 442 5.41 -4.01 11.05
N SER A 443 4.97 -4.00 9.80
CA SER A 443 4.60 -5.23 9.11
C SER A 443 5.79 -6.08 8.72
N ASP A 444 5.53 -7.36 8.51
CA ASP A 444 6.49 -8.34 8.04
C ASP A 444 7.03 -8.07 6.63
N SER A 445 6.50 -7.06 5.92
CA SER A 445 7.14 -6.50 4.73
C SER A 445 8.56 -5.99 5.02
N PHE A 446 8.85 -5.49 6.22
CA PHE A 446 10.19 -5.00 6.60
C PHE A 446 11.14 -6.08 7.10
N LYS A 447 10.63 -7.30 7.36
CA LYS A 447 11.42 -8.46 7.78
C LYS A 447 12.45 -8.82 6.70
N PRO A 448 13.62 -9.41 7.04
CA PRO A 448 14.52 -9.96 6.03
C PRO A 448 13.79 -10.89 5.04
N GLY A 449 13.91 -10.59 3.73
CA GLY A 449 13.22 -11.31 2.65
C GLY A 449 11.78 -10.85 2.37
N GLY A 450 11.28 -9.86 3.11
CA GLY A 450 10.05 -9.13 2.81
C GLY A 450 10.24 -8.03 1.75
N ASP A 451 9.14 -7.51 1.24
CA ASP A 451 9.13 -6.60 0.08
C ASP A 451 9.78 -5.25 0.40
N ALA A 452 9.65 -4.80 1.66
CA ALA A 452 10.22 -3.56 2.16
C ALA A 452 11.56 -3.77 2.93
N ALA A 453 12.17 -4.95 2.81
CA ALA A 453 13.40 -5.27 3.51
C ALA A 453 14.51 -4.25 3.20
N THR A 454 15.30 -3.91 4.23
CA THR A 454 16.43 -2.97 4.18
C THR A 454 16.11 -1.50 3.86
N GLN A 455 14.81 -1.14 3.77
CA GLN A 455 14.39 0.27 3.74
C GLN A 455 14.79 0.98 5.04
N TYR A 456 14.59 0.30 6.16
CA TYR A 456 14.99 0.73 7.49
C TYR A 456 15.86 -0.34 8.15
N ASN A 457 16.55 0.04 9.23
CA ASN A 457 17.22 -0.87 10.13
C ASN A 457 16.88 -0.45 11.56
N THR A 458 15.74 -0.94 12.05
CA THR A 458 15.15 -0.62 13.35
C THR A 458 14.28 -1.79 13.83
N GLU A 459 13.83 -1.75 15.08
CA GLU A 459 12.92 -2.75 15.64
C GLU A 459 11.59 -2.82 14.88
N PRO A 460 10.98 -4.02 14.76
CA PRO A 460 11.38 -5.29 15.38
C PRO A 460 12.42 -6.10 14.56
N TYR A 461 12.90 -5.58 13.44
CA TYR A 461 13.76 -6.30 12.49
C TYR A 461 15.19 -5.75 12.44
N PHE A 462 15.69 -5.24 13.58
CA PHE A 462 17.01 -4.63 13.69
C PHE A 462 18.12 -5.67 13.47
N ASP A 463 19.12 -5.30 12.66
CA ASP A 463 20.34 -6.06 12.42
C ASP A 463 21.53 -5.27 13.00
N ASP A 464 22.12 -5.80 14.07
CA ASP A 464 23.26 -5.19 14.77
C ASP A 464 24.50 -5.00 13.88
N ASN A 465 24.58 -5.71 12.75
CA ASN A 465 25.69 -5.59 11.80
C ASN A 465 25.55 -4.39 10.86
N LYS A 466 24.43 -3.67 10.91
CA LYS A 466 24.14 -2.52 10.04
C LYS A 466 23.89 -1.27 10.87
N PRO A 467 24.19 -0.07 10.35
CA PRO A 467 23.85 1.17 11.04
C PRO A 467 22.34 1.27 11.23
N ARG A 468 21.92 1.83 12.37
CA ARG A 468 20.52 2.09 12.65
C ARG A 468 19.96 3.12 11.67
N LEU A 469 18.78 2.83 11.14
CA LEU A 469 18.06 3.72 10.23
C LEU A 469 16.58 3.67 10.61
N GLU A 470 16.11 4.76 11.20
CA GLU A 470 14.72 4.91 11.66
C GLU A 470 13.81 5.43 10.53
N PRO A 471 12.51 5.09 10.55
CA PRO A 471 11.50 5.79 9.78
C PRO A 471 11.53 7.29 10.08
N ASN A 472 11.37 8.11 9.04
CA ASN A 472 11.39 9.56 9.15
C ASN A 472 10.11 10.16 8.56
N TYR A 473 9.68 11.30 9.11
CA TYR A 473 8.42 11.94 8.74
C TYR A 473 8.45 12.67 7.39
N SER A 474 9.62 12.85 6.78
CA SER A 474 9.75 13.43 5.44
C SER A 474 9.48 12.42 4.33
N PHE A 475 9.62 11.13 4.63
CA PHE A 475 9.44 10.04 3.68
C PHE A 475 8.10 10.14 2.93
N ASP A 476 7.00 10.30 3.66
CA ASP A 476 5.65 10.19 3.10
C ASP A 476 5.36 11.27 2.06
N LEU A 477 5.70 12.53 2.35
CA LEU A 477 5.50 13.63 1.40
C LEU A 477 6.45 13.55 0.20
N CYS A 478 7.69 13.11 0.42
CA CYS A 478 8.64 12.89 -0.68
C CYS A 478 8.13 11.78 -1.61
N ARG A 479 7.67 10.65 -1.06
CA ARG A 479 7.15 9.54 -1.86
C ARG A 479 5.91 9.95 -2.66
N LEU A 480 5.01 10.73 -2.05
CA LEU A 480 3.83 11.27 -2.73
C LEU A 480 4.22 12.22 -3.87
N ALA A 481 5.15 13.14 -3.61
CA ALA A 481 5.66 14.05 -4.63
C ALA A 481 6.30 13.27 -5.80
N CYS A 482 7.06 12.21 -5.51
CA CYS A 482 7.63 11.34 -6.54
C CYS A 482 6.57 10.67 -7.42
N SER A 483 5.41 10.29 -6.88
CA SER A 483 4.31 9.75 -7.71
C SER A 483 3.58 10.81 -8.54
N ILE A 484 3.74 12.09 -8.24
CA ILE A 484 3.08 13.19 -8.97
C ILE A 484 3.99 13.75 -10.07
N TYR A 485 5.30 13.70 -9.84
CA TYR A 485 6.33 14.38 -10.64
C TYR A 485 6.15 14.24 -12.15
N ASP A 486 6.00 13.01 -12.66
CA ASP A 486 5.96 12.75 -14.09
C ASP A 486 4.68 13.30 -14.76
N TYR A 487 3.58 13.44 -14.02
CA TYR A 487 2.33 13.99 -14.55
C TYR A 487 2.38 15.50 -14.81
N ILE A 488 3.27 16.23 -14.11
CA ILE A 488 3.21 17.69 -14.05
C ILE A 488 4.42 18.41 -14.66
N ILE A 489 5.47 17.68 -15.04
CA ILE A 489 6.77 18.28 -15.43
C ILE A 489 7.02 18.31 -16.94
N ASP A 490 6.12 17.73 -17.74
CA ASP A 490 6.25 17.76 -19.20
C ASP A 490 6.21 19.20 -19.79
N ASP A 491 5.56 20.15 -19.10
CA ASP A 491 5.57 21.58 -19.48
C ASP A 491 6.45 22.42 -18.53
N MET A 492 7.73 22.53 -18.88
CA MET A 492 8.74 23.36 -18.18
C MET A 492 8.47 24.88 -18.28
N ASP A 493 7.60 25.31 -19.19
CA ASP A 493 7.36 26.74 -19.49
C ASP A 493 6.30 27.39 -18.58
N ASP A 494 5.50 26.61 -17.86
CA ASP A 494 4.46 27.11 -16.94
C ASP A 494 4.79 26.75 -15.47
N ALA A 495 5.74 27.47 -14.89
CA ALA A 495 6.09 27.34 -13.48
C ALA A 495 4.98 27.91 -12.58
N ASN A 496 4.10 27.03 -12.06
CA ASN A 496 3.15 27.38 -11.01
C ASN A 496 3.66 26.99 -9.61
N SER A 497 3.01 27.50 -8.57
CA SER A 497 3.41 27.27 -7.17
C SER A 497 3.37 25.79 -6.79
N PHE A 498 2.40 25.03 -7.31
CA PHE A 498 2.30 23.61 -7.02
C PHE A 498 3.47 22.79 -7.62
N LYS A 499 3.80 23.02 -8.89
CA LYS A 499 4.98 22.41 -9.54
C LYS A 499 6.26 22.67 -8.75
N SER A 500 6.40 23.89 -8.23
CA SER A 500 7.56 24.28 -7.41
C SER A 500 7.66 23.47 -6.11
N ILE A 501 6.53 23.19 -5.44
CA ILE A 501 6.49 22.33 -4.25
C ILE A 501 6.94 20.91 -4.60
N ILE A 502 6.39 20.31 -5.66
CA ILE A 502 6.73 18.93 -6.05
C ILE A 502 8.20 18.80 -6.43
N LEU A 503 8.73 19.74 -7.24
CA LEU A 503 10.14 19.78 -7.63
C LEU A 503 11.09 19.87 -6.42
N GLU A 504 10.69 20.56 -5.36
CA GLU A 504 11.48 20.67 -4.15
C GLU A 504 11.39 19.41 -3.29
N MET A 505 10.19 18.85 -3.12
CA MET A 505 9.96 17.63 -2.34
C MET A 505 10.64 16.38 -2.96
N CYS A 506 10.88 16.38 -4.27
CA CYS A 506 11.62 15.33 -4.98
C CYS A 506 13.15 15.47 -4.89
N LYS A 507 13.68 16.38 -4.07
CA LYS A 507 15.12 16.53 -3.82
C LYS A 507 15.52 15.97 -2.47
N ASP A 508 16.72 15.39 -2.43
CA ASP A 508 17.37 14.98 -1.18
C ASP A 508 17.88 16.15 -0.34
N ASP A 509 18.41 15.86 0.84
CA ASP A 509 18.94 16.86 1.78
C ASP A 509 20.13 17.67 1.22
N ASN A 510 20.75 17.21 0.14
CA ASN A 510 21.82 17.91 -0.58
C ASN A 510 21.30 18.65 -1.83
N GLY A 511 19.99 18.66 -2.08
CA GLY A 511 19.36 19.31 -3.23
C GLY A 511 19.43 18.50 -4.53
N ILE A 512 19.77 17.22 -4.48
CA ILE A 512 19.87 16.33 -5.64
C ILE A 512 18.49 15.75 -5.96
N ASN A 513 18.07 15.83 -7.23
CA ASN A 513 16.83 15.21 -7.70
C ASN A 513 16.90 13.67 -7.54
N LEU A 514 15.89 13.11 -6.87
CA LEU A 514 15.82 11.68 -6.54
C LEU A 514 15.40 10.79 -7.72
N LEU A 515 14.62 11.34 -8.65
CA LEU A 515 14.03 10.59 -9.76
C LEU A 515 14.99 10.52 -10.95
N TYR A 516 15.61 11.64 -11.32
CA TYR A 516 16.39 11.73 -12.55
C TYR A 516 17.81 12.25 -12.32
N LYS A 517 18.72 11.73 -13.16
CA LYS A 517 20.07 12.28 -13.34
C LYS A 517 20.02 13.47 -14.30
N SER A 518 21.10 14.26 -14.33
CA SER A 518 21.23 15.40 -15.24
C SER A 518 21.14 15.02 -16.72
N ASN A 519 21.38 13.75 -17.06
CA ASN A 519 21.24 13.19 -18.40
C ASN A 519 19.85 12.61 -18.70
N GLY A 520 18.86 12.83 -17.82
CA GLY A 520 17.49 12.33 -17.99
C GLY A 520 17.29 10.85 -17.65
N VAL A 521 18.34 10.11 -17.29
CA VAL A 521 18.21 8.71 -16.89
C VAL A 521 17.66 8.62 -15.46
N GLU A 522 16.72 7.69 -15.25
CA GLU A 522 16.21 7.37 -13.92
C GLU A 522 17.36 7.07 -12.95
N ARG A 523 17.34 7.72 -11.80
CA ARG A 523 18.44 7.67 -10.84
C ARG A 523 18.35 6.44 -9.95
N TYR A 524 17.15 6.13 -9.46
CA TYR A 524 16.89 5.04 -8.52
C TYR A 524 15.68 4.22 -8.97
N PRO A 525 15.88 3.24 -9.88
CA PRO A 525 14.78 2.39 -10.32
C PRO A 525 14.24 1.51 -9.20
N ASP A 526 12.96 1.16 -9.32
CA ASP A 526 12.23 0.21 -8.48
C ASP A 526 12.27 0.59 -6.99
N PHE A 527 12.22 -0.43 -6.11
CA PHE A 527 12.38 -0.28 -4.67
C PHE A 527 13.69 0.41 -4.21
N LYS A 528 14.66 0.68 -5.10
CA LYS A 528 15.83 1.48 -4.74
C LYS A 528 15.44 2.91 -4.36
N LEU A 529 14.42 3.48 -5.01
CA LEU A 529 13.93 4.82 -4.69
C LEU A 529 13.52 4.93 -3.22
N TYR A 530 12.74 3.97 -2.72
CA TYR A 530 12.30 3.90 -1.32
C TYR A 530 13.48 3.93 -0.35
N LYS A 531 14.52 3.12 -0.61
CA LYS A 531 15.73 3.11 0.25
C LYS A 531 16.47 4.44 0.24
N MET A 532 16.47 5.14 -0.89
CA MET A 532 17.18 6.41 -1.01
C MET A 532 16.40 7.55 -0.36
N ILE A 533 15.07 7.58 -0.50
CA ILE A 533 14.21 8.52 0.25
C ILE A 533 14.44 8.35 1.75
N ALA A 534 14.38 7.11 2.26
CA ALA A 534 14.57 6.81 3.67
C ALA A 534 15.93 7.29 4.24
N ARG A 535 16.98 7.29 3.41
CA ARG A 535 18.37 7.58 3.83
C ARG A 535 18.79 9.02 3.64
N PHE A 536 18.19 9.74 2.69
CA PHE A 536 18.70 11.03 2.25
C PHE A 536 17.66 12.16 2.27
N VAL A 537 16.44 11.89 2.74
CA VAL A 537 15.38 12.90 2.81
C VAL A 537 14.88 13.02 4.24
N HIS A 538 15.23 14.11 4.91
CA HIS A 538 14.84 14.38 6.30
C HIS A 538 14.30 15.81 6.51
N ASN A 539 14.37 16.65 5.49
CA ASN A 539 13.96 18.05 5.60
C ASN A 539 12.49 18.31 5.25
N HIS A 540 11.86 17.47 4.42
CA HIS A 540 10.49 17.69 3.93
C HIS A 540 9.39 17.20 4.88
N THR A 541 9.52 17.44 6.18
CA THR A 541 8.50 17.02 7.17
C THR A 541 7.18 17.79 6.99
N PRO A 542 6.00 17.20 7.23
CA PRO A 542 4.71 17.89 7.18
C PRO A 542 4.66 19.19 8.00
N GLN A 543 5.31 19.20 9.17
CA GLN A 543 5.37 20.38 10.02
C GLN A 543 6.11 21.55 9.33
N LYS A 544 7.29 21.28 8.75
CA LYS A 544 8.08 22.30 8.02
C LYS A 544 7.33 22.81 6.79
N GLN A 545 6.48 22.00 6.15
CA GLN A 545 5.70 22.47 5.00
C GLN A 545 4.75 23.62 5.36
N LEU A 546 4.22 23.67 6.59
CA LEU A 546 3.35 24.76 7.03
C LEU A 546 4.03 26.14 7.06
N GLU A 547 5.37 26.19 7.02
CA GLU A 547 6.13 27.44 6.99
C GLU A 547 6.19 28.08 5.60
N ARG A 548 5.89 27.30 4.55
CA ARG A 548 5.88 27.77 3.16
C ARG A 548 4.75 28.76 2.91
N ALA A 549 4.96 29.71 2.01
CA ALA A 549 3.96 30.75 1.71
C ALA A 549 2.64 30.17 1.21
N GLU A 550 2.73 29.10 0.41
CA GLU A 550 1.63 28.37 -0.22
C GLU A 550 0.70 27.71 0.81
N PHE A 551 1.19 27.35 2.00
CA PHE A 551 0.38 26.78 3.07
C PHE A 551 0.06 27.80 4.17
N LYS A 552 1.00 28.72 4.45
CA LYS A 552 0.84 29.79 5.42
C LYS A 552 -0.29 30.76 5.07
N GLN A 553 -0.62 30.91 3.79
CA GLN A 553 -1.80 31.69 3.36
C GLN A 553 -3.12 31.21 3.98
N TYR A 554 -3.21 29.97 4.46
CA TYR A 554 -4.39 29.45 5.14
C TYR A 554 -4.44 29.80 6.63
N GLU A 555 -3.41 30.40 7.23
CA GLU A 555 -3.46 30.88 8.62
C GLU A 555 -4.62 31.87 8.81
N PHE A 556 -5.42 31.68 9.84
CA PHE A 556 -6.67 32.40 10.05
C PHE A 556 -6.77 32.96 11.47
N SER A 557 -7.10 34.25 11.60
CA SER A 557 -7.25 34.96 12.89
C SER A 557 -8.67 35.48 13.15
N GLY A 558 -9.66 35.05 12.37
CA GLY A 558 -11.04 35.51 12.49
C GLY A 558 -11.91 34.66 13.41
N LYS A 559 -13.21 34.99 13.49
CA LYS A 559 -14.20 34.16 14.18
C LYS A 559 -14.48 32.89 13.39
N ILE A 560 -14.33 31.74 14.04
CA ILE A 560 -14.68 30.44 13.46
C ILE A 560 -16.20 30.29 13.48
N LYS A 561 -16.77 29.94 12.32
CA LYS A 561 -18.18 29.53 12.20
C LYS A 561 -18.19 28.05 11.85
N GLY A 562 -18.35 27.19 12.85
CA GLY A 562 -18.40 25.73 12.64
C GLY A 562 -17.55 24.95 13.63
N ILE A 563 -17.34 23.67 13.31
CA ILE A 563 -16.51 22.74 14.09
C ILE A 563 -15.05 22.97 13.72
N ILE A 564 -14.17 22.92 14.72
CA ILE A 564 -12.72 22.97 14.55
C ILE A 564 -12.13 21.59 14.83
N ILE A 565 -11.23 21.16 13.96
CA ILE A 565 -10.37 19.99 14.17
C ILE A 565 -9.19 20.46 15.01
N ASP A 566 -9.33 20.39 16.34
CA ASP A 566 -8.28 20.80 17.28
C ASP A 566 -7.26 19.67 17.50
N ILE A 567 -6.31 19.56 16.57
CA ILE A 567 -5.25 18.55 16.59
C ILE A 567 -4.43 18.70 17.88
N ASP A 568 -4.25 19.91 18.41
CA ASP A 568 -3.52 20.16 19.67
C ASP A 568 -4.21 19.52 20.88
N SER A 569 -5.53 19.36 20.85
CA SER A 569 -6.30 18.73 21.92
C SER A 569 -6.23 17.19 21.93
N TYR A 570 -5.81 16.57 20.82
CA TYR A 570 -5.80 15.11 20.70
C TYR A 570 -4.75 14.47 21.61
N GLU A 571 -5.17 13.39 22.28
CA GLU A 571 -4.30 12.60 23.14
C GLU A 571 -3.27 11.83 22.32
N VAL A 572 -2.03 11.79 22.81
CA VAL A 572 -0.99 10.90 22.26
C VAL A 572 -1.30 9.47 22.67
N PHE A 573 -1.38 8.58 21.69
CA PHE A 573 -1.68 7.17 21.89
C PHE A 573 -0.49 6.24 21.61
N ALA A 574 0.59 6.80 21.04
CA ALA A 574 1.85 6.15 20.73
C ALA A 574 2.44 5.38 21.93
#